data_AF-A0A2N6VIQ8-F1
#
_entry.id   AF-A0A2N6VIQ8-F1
#
_cell.length_a   1.000
_cell.length_b   1.000
_cell.length_c   1.000
_cell.angle_alpha   90.00
_cell.angle_beta   90.00
_cell.angle_gamma   90.00
#
_symmetry.space_group_name_H-M   'P 1'
#
loop_
_entity.id
_entity.type
_entity.pdbx_description
1 polymer ?
#
loop_
_entity_poly.entity_id
_entity_poly.type
_entity_poly.pdbx_seq_one_letter_code
_entity_poly.pdbx_strand_id
1 'polypeptide(L)'
;RYASMAVAQARAGSDVLGLSGMMDGQVGAVREALDEAGFTNTVIMAYTAKYASAFYGPFREAVDSQLSGDRRTYQQDPANAREALHELQLDLAEGADIVMVKPGLPYLDILKDVAEASPVPVWSYQISGE
;
A
#
# COMPACT_ATOMS: atom_id res chain seq x y z
N ARG A 1 -8.87 10.29 8.56
CA ARG A 1 -9.57 10.31 7.25
C ARG A 1 -9.57 8.96 6.55
N TYR A 2 -8.51 8.15 6.65
CA TYR A 2 -8.46 6.80 6.06
C TYR A 2 -9.60 5.89 6.53
N ALA A 3 -9.81 5.76 7.84
CA ALA A 3 -10.93 5.02 8.43
C ALA A 3 -12.30 5.37 7.83
N SER A 4 -12.68 6.66 7.85
CA SER A 4 -13.98 7.11 7.31
C SER A 4 -14.13 6.85 5.80
N MET A 5 -13.03 6.93 5.04
CA MET A 5 -13.03 6.63 3.60
C MET A 5 -13.20 5.13 3.35
N ALA A 6 -12.51 4.29 4.11
CA ALA A 6 -12.60 2.84 4.00
C ALA A 6 -14.03 2.35 4.27
N VAL A 7 -14.67 2.83 5.35
CA VAL A 7 -16.07 2.50 5.66
C VAL A 7 -17.01 2.97 4.54
N ALA A 8 -16.76 4.15 3.96
CA ALA A 8 -17.57 4.63 2.84
C ALA A 8 -17.43 3.74 1.58
N GLN A 9 -16.22 3.30 1.25
CA GLN A 9 -15.95 2.42 0.12
C GLN A 9 -16.52 1.00 0.35
N ALA A 10 -16.42 0.48 1.57
CA ALA A 10 -17.01 -0.81 1.95
C ALA A 10 -18.54 -0.76 1.88
N ARG A 11 -19.17 0.33 2.38
CA ARG A 11 -20.62 0.56 2.23
C ARG A 11 -21.06 0.65 0.78
N ALA A 12 -20.19 1.14 -0.11
CA ALA A 12 -20.45 1.17 -1.55
C ALA A 12 -20.28 -0.19 -2.24
N GLY A 13 -19.85 -1.23 -1.52
CA GLY A 13 -19.70 -2.59 -2.04
C GLY A 13 -18.30 -2.97 -2.49
N SER A 14 -17.25 -2.26 -2.03
CA SER A 14 -15.87 -2.62 -2.35
C SER A 14 -15.44 -3.87 -1.58
N ASP A 15 -15.05 -4.92 -2.29
CA ASP A 15 -14.54 -6.16 -1.68
C ASP A 15 -13.10 -6.01 -1.18
N VAL A 16 -12.28 -5.21 -1.88
CA VAL A 16 -10.85 -4.99 -1.60
C VAL A 16 -10.55 -3.50 -1.53
N LEU A 17 -9.83 -3.08 -0.49
CA LEU A 17 -9.37 -1.70 -0.30
C LEU A 17 -7.85 -1.60 -0.40
N GLY A 18 -7.36 -0.83 -1.37
CA GLY A 18 -5.94 -0.59 -1.57
C GLY A 18 -5.43 0.63 -0.78
N LEU A 19 -4.60 0.40 0.24
CA LEU A 19 -4.12 1.45 1.14
C LEU A 19 -2.81 2.06 0.64
N SER A 20 -2.89 2.89 -0.40
CA SER A 20 -1.70 3.49 -1.03
C SER A 20 -1.20 4.79 -0.36
N GLY A 21 -1.68 5.09 0.85
CA GLY A 21 -1.39 6.33 1.58
C GLY A 21 0.05 6.43 2.08
N MET A 22 0.63 5.30 2.47
CA MET A 22 1.94 5.20 3.14
C MET A 22 2.00 6.03 4.43
N MET A 23 0.93 5.95 5.23
CA MET A 23 0.94 6.51 6.57
C MET A 23 1.12 5.38 7.57
N ASP A 24 1.98 5.60 8.56
CA ASP A 24 2.17 4.69 9.69
C ASP A 24 0.83 4.34 10.34
N GLY A 25 0.60 3.06 10.65
CA GLY A 25 -0.63 2.61 11.30
C GLY A 25 -1.89 2.60 10.43
N GLN A 26 -1.78 2.90 9.12
CA GLN A 26 -2.97 3.03 8.27
C GLN A 26 -3.76 1.71 8.15
N VAL A 27 -3.08 0.56 8.17
CA VAL A 27 -3.72 -0.76 8.01
C VAL A 27 -4.56 -1.04 9.25
N GLY A 28 -3.96 -0.92 10.43
CA GLY A 28 -4.64 -1.17 11.70
C GLY A 28 -5.82 -0.23 11.91
N ALA A 29 -5.62 1.07 11.63
CA ALA A 29 -6.68 2.06 11.75
C ALA A 29 -7.85 1.83 10.76
N VAL A 30 -7.58 1.27 9.57
CA VAL A 30 -8.64 0.90 8.62
C VAL A 30 -9.32 -0.40 9.03
N ARG A 31 -8.57 -1.41 9.48
CA ARG A 31 -9.10 -2.69 9.95
C ARG A 31 -10.07 -2.50 11.12
N GLU A 32 -9.66 -1.77 12.15
CA GLU A 32 -10.50 -1.44 13.31
C GLU A 32 -11.80 -0.75 12.88
N ALA A 33 -11.70 0.28 12.03
CA ALA A 33 -12.88 1.03 11.57
C ALA A 33 -13.84 0.18 10.72
N LEU A 34 -13.32 -0.73 9.90
CA LEU A 34 -14.15 -1.65 9.12
C LEU A 34 -14.87 -2.65 10.05
N ASP A 35 -14.16 -3.18 11.04
CA ASP A 35 -14.72 -4.15 11.99
C ASP A 35 -15.80 -3.53 12.87
N GLU A 36 -15.57 -2.33 13.40
CA GLU A 36 -16.57 -1.54 14.13
C GLU A 36 -17.83 -1.25 13.29
N ALA A 37 -17.66 -1.07 11.98
CA ALA A 37 -18.75 -0.83 11.05
C ALA A 37 -19.41 -2.12 10.50
N GLY A 38 -18.92 -3.30 10.90
CA GLY A 38 -19.45 -4.60 10.50
C GLY A 38 -18.94 -5.14 9.15
N PHE A 39 -17.89 -4.54 8.58
CA PHE A 39 -17.26 -4.92 7.31
C PHE A 39 -16.05 -5.84 7.51
N THR A 40 -16.22 -6.91 8.30
CA THR A 40 -15.13 -7.82 8.68
C THR A 40 -14.55 -8.61 7.50
N ASN A 41 -15.29 -8.75 6.40
CA ASN A 41 -14.87 -9.51 5.22
C ASN A 41 -14.26 -8.62 4.11
N THR A 42 -14.23 -7.31 4.29
CA THR A 42 -13.57 -6.41 3.34
C THR A 42 -12.06 -6.59 3.46
N VAL A 43 -11.44 -6.98 2.35
CA VAL A 43 -10.01 -7.29 2.23
C VAL A 43 -9.20 -5.99 2.24
N ILE A 44 -8.11 -5.98 3.00
CA ILE A 44 -7.16 -4.87 3.04
C ILE A 44 -5.88 -5.26 2.27
N MET A 45 -5.60 -4.50 1.22
CA MET A 45 -4.36 -4.60 0.46
C MET A 45 -3.42 -3.45 0.85
N ALA A 46 -2.38 -3.77 1.60
CA ALA A 46 -1.37 -2.82 2.02
C ALA A 46 -0.34 -2.56 0.91
N TYR A 47 0.02 -1.30 0.70
CA TYR A 47 1.08 -0.90 -0.23
C TYR A 47 2.44 -0.93 0.46
N THR A 48 2.74 -2.08 1.08
CA THR A 48 3.86 -2.33 1.99
C THR A 48 5.20 -1.75 1.57
N ALA A 49 5.58 -1.93 0.30
CA ALA A 49 6.79 -1.32 -0.23
C ALA A 49 6.44 -0.36 -1.37
N LYS A 50 6.09 0.88 -1.03
CA LYS A 50 5.83 1.95 -2.01
C LYS A 50 6.92 3.02 -1.97
N TYR A 51 7.83 2.92 -2.93
CA TYR A 51 8.99 3.78 -3.02
C TYR A 51 8.67 5.17 -3.59
N ALA A 52 9.43 6.17 -3.17
CA ALA A 52 9.44 7.52 -3.73
C ALA A 52 10.09 7.52 -5.14
N SER A 53 9.38 6.95 -6.11
CA SER A 53 9.90 6.65 -7.44
C SER A 53 9.61 7.73 -8.49
N ALA A 54 10.53 7.89 -9.45
CA ALA A 54 10.35 8.71 -10.65
C ALA A 54 9.39 8.06 -11.69
N PHE A 55 9.10 6.76 -11.58
CA PHE A 55 8.22 6.03 -12.51
C PHE A 55 6.74 6.43 -12.42
N TYR A 56 6.37 7.33 -11.49
CA TYR A 56 4.99 7.78 -11.28
C TYR A 56 4.58 8.96 -12.18
N GLY A 57 5.44 9.43 -13.08
CA GLY A 57 5.17 10.58 -13.97
C GLY A 57 3.83 10.46 -14.72
N PRO A 58 3.65 9.43 -15.58
CA PRO A 58 2.42 9.30 -16.36
C PRO A 58 1.17 9.09 -15.50
N PHE A 59 1.29 8.41 -14.35
CA PHE A 59 0.18 8.24 -13.39
C PHE A 59 -0.26 9.59 -12.82
N ARG A 60 0.67 10.48 -12.48
CA ARG A 60 0.35 11.81 -11.92
C ARG A 60 -0.41 12.67 -12.91
N GLU A 61 -0.08 12.57 -14.20
CA GLU A 61 -0.84 13.23 -15.28
C GLU A 61 -2.25 12.63 -15.40
N ALA A 62 -2.35 11.30 -15.45
CA ALA A 62 -3.63 10.62 -15.63
C ALA A 62 -4.66 10.86 -14.51
N VAL A 63 -4.20 11.09 -13.28
CA VAL A 63 -5.07 11.36 -12.11
C VAL A 63 -5.16 12.85 -11.76
N ASP A 64 -4.65 13.73 -12.61
CA ASP A 64 -4.62 15.18 -12.41
C ASP A 64 -4.08 15.57 -11.01
N SER A 65 -2.94 14.99 -10.64
CA SER A 65 -2.33 15.16 -9.32
C SER A 65 -1.88 16.61 -9.10
N GLN A 66 -2.56 17.32 -8.21
CA GLN A 66 -2.28 18.74 -7.87
C GLN A 66 -1.09 18.96 -6.92
N LEU A 67 -0.38 17.91 -6.50
CA LEU A 67 0.74 18.04 -5.57
C LEU A 67 1.90 18.82 -6.21
N SER A 68 2.31 19.91 -5.56
CA SER A 68 3.61 20.55 -5.79
C SER A 68 4.61 20.10 -4.71
N GLY A 69 5.80 19.65 -5.12
CA GLY A 69 6.81 19.05 -4.24
C GLY A 69 6.98 17.55 -4.44
N ASP A 70 7.37 16.84 -3.38
CA ASP A 70 7.60 15.39 -3.42
C ASP A 70 6.88 14.64 -2.28
N ARG A 71 7.06 13.33 -2.28
CA ARG A 71 6.41 12.40 -1.35
C ARG A 71 7.42 11.67 -0.46
N ARG A 72 8.67 12.14 -0.41
CA ARG A 72 9.79 11.42 0.22
C ARG A 72 9.70 11.33 1.74
N THR A 73 8.82 12.12 2.36
CA THR A 73 8.61 12.10 3.81
C THR A 73 7.66 10.99 4.25
N TYR A 74 7.09 10.23 3.32
CA TYR A 74 6.17 9.14 3.63
C TYR A 74 6.25 7.97 2.64
N GLN A 75 6.68 8.19 1.40
CA GLN A 75 7.09 7.09 0.52
C GLN A 75 8.54 6.72 0.81
N GLN A 76 8.83 5.41 0.80
CA GLN A 76 10.13 4.85 1.16
C GLN A 76 11.25 5.34 0.25
N ASP A 77 12.49 5.38 0.77
CA ASP A 77 13.67 5.65 -0.04
C ASP A 77 13.93 4.47 -1.00
N PRO A 78 13.98 4.69 -2.33
CA PRO A 78 14.35 3.68 -3.32
C PRO A 78 15.61 2.86 -3.01
N ALA A 79 16.57 3.41 -2.26
CA ALA A 79 17.81 2.73 -1.92
C ALA A 79 17.70 1.80 -0.71
N ASN A 80 16.57 1.76 -0.01
CA ASN A 80 16.43 1.11 1.29
C ASN A 80 15.64 -0.20 1.25
N ALA A 81 16.30 -1.29 0.87
CA ALA A 81 15.67 -2.62 0.86
C ALA A 81 15.23 -3.12 2.25
N ARG A 82 15.93 -2.74 3.32
CA ARG A 82 15.65 -3.24 4.68
C ARG A 82 14.32 -2.72 5.24
N GLU A 83 13.97 -1.49 4.88
CA GLU A 83 12.71 -0.87 5.31
C GLU A 83 11.49 -1.59 4.74
N ALA A 84 11.56 -2.12 3.51
CA ALA A 84 10.47 -2.90 2.94
C ALA A 84 10.11 -4.14 3.78
N LEU A 85 11.10 -4.87 4.31
CA LEU A 85 10.85 -6.00 5.19
C LEU A 85 10.37 -5.58 6.58
N HIS A 86 10.80 -4.42 7.07
CA HIS A 86 10.28 -3.87 8.32
C HIS A 86 8.80 -3.51 8.19
N GLU A 87 8.44 -2.80 7.13
CA GLU A 87 7.08 -2.37 6.82
C GLU A 87 6.16 -3.55 6.54
N LEU A 88 6.69 -4.62 5.92
CA LEU A 88 5.98 -5.88 5.81
C LEU A 88 5.55 -6.43 7.17
N GLN A 89 6.45 -6.45 8.15
CA GLN A 89 6.09 -6.96 9.48
C GLN A 89 5.04 -6.08 10.18
N LEU A 90 5.08 -4.76 9.97
CA LEU A 90 4.10 -3.83 10.52
C LEU A 90 2.72 -4.04 9.89
N ASP A 91 2.62 -4.03 8.56
CA ASP A 91 1.36 -4.23 7.85
C ASP A 91 0.73 -5.59 8.17
N LEU A 92 1.53 -6.65 8.27
CA LEU A 92 1.07 -7.99 8.66
C LEU A 92 0.54 -8.01 10.10
N ALA A 93 1.26 -7.38 11.04
CA ALA A 93 0.83 -7.29 12.43
C ALA A 93 -0.46 -6.46 12.59
N GLU A 94 -0.69 -5.52 11.67
CA GLU A 94 -1.89 -4.69 11.61
C GLU A 94 -3.07 -5.34 10.87
N GLY A 95 -2.88 -6.52 10.27
CA GLY A 95 -3.95 -7.31 9.65
C GLY A 95 -4.14 -7.07 8.16
N ALA A 96 -3.08 -6.77 7.41
CA ALA A 96 -3.13 -6.76 5.95
C ALA A 96 -3.41 -8.18 5.40
N ASP A 97 -4.40 -8.29 4.52
CA ASP A 97 -4.77 -9.54 3.85
C ASP A 97 -3.92 -9.80 2.60
N ILE A 98 -3.41 -8.73 1.98
CA ILE A 98 -2.53 -8.74 0.80
C ILE A 98 -1.47 -7.65 1.00
N VAL A 99 -0.24 -7.94 0.62
CA VAL A 99 0.88 -6.97 0.65
C VAL A 99 1.38 -6.69 -0.77
N MET A 100 1.92 -5.50 -1.02
CA MET A 100 2.29 -5.08 -2.38
C MET A 100 3.62 -4.33 -2.44
N VAL A 101 4.39 -4.63 -3.49
CA VAL A 101 5.57 -3.86 -3.91
C VAL A 101 5.23 -2.97 -5.11
N LYS A 102 5.63 -1.70 -5.03
CA LYS A 102 5.39 -0.68 -6.05
C LYS A 102 6.53 0.35 -6.09
N PRO A 103 7.13 0.67 -7.25
CA PRO A 103 6.95 0.04 -8.58
C PRO A 103 7.32 -1.45 -8.62
N GLY A 104 6.93 -2.14 -9.69
CA GLY A 104 7.09 -3.58 -9.82
C GLY A 104 8.42 -3.97 -10.45
N LEU A 105 8.58 -3.72 -11.76
CA LEU A 105 9.72 -4.17 -12.56
C LEU A 105 11.10 -3.77 -12.00
N PRO A 106 11.33 -2.54 -11.50
CA PRO A 106 12.65 -2.18 -10.98
C PRO A 106 12.93 -2.71 -9.56
N TYR A 107 11.96 -3.35 -8.90
CA TYR A 107 12.08 -3.83 -7.51
C TYR A 107 11.76 -5.32 -7.38
N LEU A 108 12.13 -6.13 -8.38
CA LEU A 108 11.91 -7.59 -8.35
C LEU A 108 12.73 -8.29 -7.27
N ASP A 109 13.86 -7.71 -6.85
CA ASP A 109 14.63 -8.12 -5.68
C ASP A 109 13.82 -7.94 -4.39
N ILE A 110 13.20 -6.78 -4.20
CA ILE A 110 12.31 -6.52 -3.07
C ILE A 110 11.08 -7.42 -3.12
N LEU A 111 10.49 -7.61 -4.30
CA LEU A 111 9.33 -8.49 -4.49
C LEU A 111 9.66 -9.92 -4.08
N LYS A 112 10.83 -10.43 -4.46
CA LYS A 112 11.31 -11.75 -4.06
C LYS A 112 11.43 -11.85 -2.54
N ASP A 113 12.10 -10.90 -1.91
CA ASP A 113 12.33 -10.93 -0.46
C ASP A 113 11.02 -10.81 0.34
N VAL A 114 10.09 -9.96 -0.10
CA VAL A 114 8.75 -9.84 0.48
C VAL A 114 7.95 -11.13 0.28
N ALA A 115 8.00 -11.73 -0.91
CA ALA A 115 7.32 -13.00 -1.19
C ALA A 115 7.88 -14.18 -0.39
N GLU A 116 9.18 -14.21 -0.13
CA GLU A 116 9.82 -15.24 0.72
C GLU A 116 9.42 -15.11 2.19
N ALA A 117 9.20 -13.88 2.68
CA ALA A 117 8.89 -13.60 4.08
C ALA A 117 7.38 -13.56 4.40
N SER A 118 6.53 -13.25 3.41
CA SER A 118 5.10 -13.00 3.63
C SER A 118 4.29 -14.30 3.80
N PRO A 119 3.45 -14.41 4.84
CA PRO A 119 2.49 -15.50 4.97
C PRO A 119 1.19 -15.27 4.19
N VAL A 120 0.99 -14.07 3.63
CA VAL A 120 -0.19 -13.68 2.84
C VAL A 120 0.20 -13.42 1.37
N PRO A 121 -0.77 -13.41 0.42
CA PRO A 121 -0.47 -13.13 -0.98
C PRO A 121 0.31 -11.82 -1.19
N VAL A 122 1.30 -11.88 -2.07
CA VAL A 122 2.16 -10.74 -2.43
C VAL A 122 1.86 -10.31 -3.85
N TRP A 123 1.56 -9.04 -4.04
CA TRP A 123 1.24 -8.44 -5.33
C TRP A 123 2.35 -7.48 -5.77
N SER A 124 2.44 -7.27 -7.09
CA SER A 124 3.37 -6.32 -7.70
C SER A 124 2.59 -5.34 -8.56
N TYR A 125 2.96 -4.06 -8.50
CA TYR A 125 2.31 -3.02 -9.29
C TYR A 125 3.24 -2.57 -10.43
N GLN A 126 2.98 -3.04 -11.65
CA GLN A 126 3.57 -2.47 -12.86
C GLN A 126 3.01 -1.04 -13.07
N ILE A 127 3.79 -0.03 -12.70
CA ILE A 127 3.30 1.35 -12.67
C ILE A 127 3.40 2.00 -14.05
N SER A 128 2.68 3.09 -14.23
CA SER A 128 2.48 3.78 -15.51
C SER A 128 3.75 4.19 -16.28
N GLY A 129 4.89 4.29 -15.59
CA GLY A 129 6.18 4.65 -16.20
C GLY A 129 7.06 3.44 -16.55
N GLU A 130 6.59 2.23 -16.25
CA GLU A 130 7.16 0.95 -16.72
C GLU A 130 6.56 0.59 -18.08
#